data_AF-A0A7S1X0Q3-F1
#
_entry.id   AF-A0A7S1X0Q3-F1
#
_cell.length_a   1.000
_cell.length_b   1.000
_cell.length_c   1.000
_cell.angle_alpha   90.00
_cell.angle_beta   90.00
_cell.angle_gamma   90.00
#
_symmetry.space_group_name_H-M   'P 1'
#
loop_
_entity.id
_entity.type
_entity.pdbx_description
1 polymer ?
#
loop_
_entity_poly.entity_id
_entity_poly.type
_entity_poly.pdbx_seq_one_letter_code
_entity_poly.pdbx_strand_id
1 'polypeptide(L)'
;AAAMVAKGEQPPGSSVPPGGYTKGNWLSLEMEMGSEERAMADKLRDILFNRAPPALVRIVGRSRYTGAVKDIYHILQSPTFMAQLGHGMVEILVMHLMPELKPLLEDIR
;
A
#
# COMPACT_ATOMS: atom_id res chain seq x y z
N ALA A 1 20.10 -33.61 -49.28
CA ALA A 1 19.55 -34.13 -48.03
C ALA A 1 20.42 -33.62 -46.87
N ALA A 2 19.78 -33.18 -45.78
CA ALA A 2 20.34 -32.72 -44.49
C ALA A 2 21.25 -31.46 -44.58
N ALA A 3 20.80 -30.23 -44.30
CA ALA A 3 20.18 -29.68 -43.08
C ALA A 3 21.07 -29.84 -41.84
N MET A 4 21.69 -28.74 -41.39
CA MET A 4 21.55 -28.17 -40.05
C MET A 4 22.52 -26.99 -39.87
N VAL A 5 21.97 -25.78 -40.05
CA VAL A 5 22.58 -24.49 -39.71
C VAL A 5 22.22 -24.18 -38.27
N ALA A 6 23.23 -23.73 -37.53
CA ALA A 6 23.22 -23.35 -36.12
C ALA A 6 22.01 -22.48 -35.72
N LYS A 7 21.38 -22.85 -34.61
CA LYS A 7 20.62 -21.90 -33.79
C LYS A 7 21.09 -22.06 -32.35
N GLY A 8 22.00 -21.18 -31.95
CA GLY A 8 22.32 -20.96 -30.55
C GLY A 8 21.08 -20.38 -29.90
N GLU A 9 20.43 -21.17 -29.05
CA GLU A 9 19.31 -20.72 -28.24
C GLU A 9 19.90 -20.06 -26.99
N GLN A 10 20.10 -18.76 -27.08
CA GLN A 10 20.43 -17.92 -25.93
C GLN A 10 19.10 -17.59 -25.21
N PRO A 11 19.01 -17.75 -23.88
CA PRO A 11 17.79 -17.48 -23.12
C PRO A 11 17.36 -16.01 -23.30
N PRO A 12 16.05 -15.69 -23.33
CA PRO A 12 15.60 -14.34 -23.59
C PRO A 12 16.05 -13.42 -22.45
N GLY A 13 17.17 -12.73 -22.70
CA GLY A 13 17.72 -11.72 -21.82
C GLY A 13 16.73 -10.59 -21.65
N SER A 14 16.57 -10.16 -20.39
CA SER A 14 15.93 -8.91 -20.03
C SER A 14 16.66 -7.76 -20.73
N SER A 15 16.06 -7.23 -21.79
CA SER A 15 16.50 -5.99 -22.41
C SER A 15 16.00 -4.81 -21.56
N VAL A 16 16.79 -4.41 -20.57
CA VAL A 16 16.64 -3.10 -19.92
C VAL A 16 17.62 -2.13 -20.60
N PRO A 17 17.19 -1.26 -21.51
CA PRO A 17 18.01 -0.17 -22.02
C PRO A 17 18.09 0.98 -20.99
N PRO A 18 19.18 1.77 -20.99
CA PRO A 18 19.33 2.91 -20.12
C PRO A 18 18.40 4.03 -20.61
N GLY A 19 17.47 4.45 -19.76
CA GLY A 19 16.73 5.71 -19.97
C GLY A 19 15.30 5.64 -20.50
N GLY A 20 14.55 4.56 -20.25
CA GLY A 20 13.10 4.62 -20.48
C GLY A 20 12.37 3.32 -20.14
N TYR A 21 11.31 3.43 -19.34
CA TYR A 21 10.38 2.34 -19.10
C TYR A 21 9.55 2.08 -20.36
N THR A 22 9.65 0.87 -20.92
CA THR A 22 8.81 0.45 -22.04
C THR A 22 7.35 0.30 -21.57
N LYS A 23 6.37 0.48 -22.47
CA LYS A 23 4.94 0.31 -22.13
C LYS A 23 4.64 -1.05 -21.46
N GLY A 24 5.36 -2.10 -21.88
CA GLY A 24 5.28 -3.43 -21.27
C GLY A 24 5.78 -3.46 -19.83
N ASN A 25 6.89 -2.78 -19.53
CA ASN A 25 7.37 -2.64 -18.15
C ASN A 25 6.40 -1.83 -17.29
N TRP A 26 5.77 -0.77 -17.82
CA TRP A 26 4.74 -0.02 -17.08
C TRP A 26 3.54 -0.88 -16.71
N LEU A 27 3.00 -1.64 -17.67
CA LEU A 27 1.87 -2.56 -17.44
C LEU A 27 2.22 -3.63 -16.40
N SER A 28 3.42 -4.19 -16.47
CA SER A 28 3.90 -5.16 -15.47
C SER A 28 4.01 -4.53 -14.07
N LEU A 29 4.54 -3.30 -13.99
CA LEU A 29 4.73 -2.59 -12.73
C LEU A 29 3.39 -2.16 -12.10
N GLU A 30 2.44 -1.68 -12.90
CA GLU A 30 1.07 -1.41 -12.47
C GLU A 30 0.36 -2.69 -11.99
N MET A 31 0.60 -3.81 -12.67
CA MET A 31 0.03 -5.10 -12.31
C MET A 31 0.64 -5.64 -11.00
N GLU A 32 1.96 -5.48 -10.81
CA GLU A 32 2.66 -5.80 -9.57
C GLU A 32 2.16 -4.93 -8.41
N MET A 33 2.12 -3.60 -8.59
CA MET A 33 1.61 -2.67 -7.57
C MET A 33 0.17 -3.00 -7.19
N GLY A 34 -0.70 -3.24 -8.19
CA GLY A 34 -2.08 -3.65 -7.93
C GLY A 34 -2.19 -5.02 -7.24
N SER A 35 -1.22 -5.91 -7.41
CA SER A 35 -1.16 -7.19 -6.70
C SER A 35 -0.74 -7.02 -5.24
N GLU A 36 0.23 -6.14 -4.97
CA GLU A 36 0.70 -5.83 -3.63
C GLU A 36 -0.38 -5.10 -2.82
N GLU A 37 -1.07 -4.15 -3.46
CA GLU A 37 -2.16 -3.40 -2.82
C GLU A 37 -3.31 -4.33 -2.42
N ARG A 38 -3.67 -5.29 -3.28
CA ARG A 38 -4.65 -6.34 -2.96
C ARG A 38 -4.17 -7.25 -1.84
N ALA A 39 -2.91 -7.68 -1.86
CA ALA A 39 -2.33 -8.52 -0.81
C ALA A 39 -2.30 -7.80 0.55
N MET A 40 -2.02 -6.49 0.56
CA MET A 40 -2.08 -5.65 1.75
C MET A 40 -3.52 -5.53 2.27
N ALA A 41 -4.49 -5.34 1.38
CA ALA A 41 -5.90 -5.27 1.73
C ALA A 41 -6.40 -6.59 2.34
N ASP A 42 -6.01 -7.74 1.79
CA ASP A 42 -6.34 -9.06 2.34
C ASP A 42 -5.70 -9.28 3.71
N LYS A 43 -4.45 -8.86 3.92
CA LYS A 43 -3.80 -8.90 5.24
C LYS A 43 -4.53 -8.01 6.26
N LEU A 44 -4.91 -6.79 5.87
CA LEU A 44 -5.68 -5.89 6.73
C LEU A 44 -7.04 -6.50 7.09
N ARG A 45 -7.70 -7.14 6.13
CA ARG A 45 -8.95 -7.88 6.36
C ARG A 45 -8.74 -9.01 7.37
N ASP A 46 -7.68 -9.80 7.25
CA ASP A 46 -7.36 -10.87 8.20
C ASP A 46 -7.14 -10.32 9.62
N ILE A 47 -6.34 -9.26 9.75
CA ILE A 47 -6.06 -8.62 11.04
C ILE A 47 -7.35 -8.06 11.67
N LEU A 48 -8.16 -7.34 10.90
CA LEU A 48 -9.33 -6.67 11.42
C LEU A 48 -10.49 -7.63 11.74
N PHE A 49 -10.68 -8.69 10.96
CA PHE A 49 -11.81 -9.62 11.18
C PHE A 49 -11.43 -10.82 12.06
N ASN A 50 -10.23 -11.38 11.89
CA ASN A 50 -9.81 -12.61 12.57
C ASN A 50 -8.99 -12.36 13.85
N ARG A 51 -8.24 -11.24 13.95
CA ARG A 51 -7.47 -10.89 15.16
C ARG A 51 -8.16 -9.91 16.11
N ALA A 52 -9.47 -9.73 15.93
CA ALA A 52 -10.31 -8.93 16.81
C ALA A 52 -10.16 -9.37 18.29
N PRO A 53 -9.74 -8.49 19.21
CA PRO A 53 -9.63 -8.84 20.61
C PRO A 53 -10.97 -9.36 21.15
N PRO A 54 -11.03 -10.58 21.71
CA PRO A 54 -12.29 -11.19 22.13
C PRO A 54 -12.98 -10.38 23.21
N ALA A 55 -12.22 -9.63 24.01
CA ALA A 55 -12.73 -8.68 24.99
C ALA A 55 -13.55 -7.54 24.35
N LEU A 56 -13.06 -6.95 23.25
CA LEU A 56 -13.78 -5.89 22.53
C LEU A 56 -15.04 -6.42 21.87
N VAL A 57 -14.95 -7.59 21.24
CA VAL A 57 -16.10 -8.24 20.60
C VAL A 57 -17.17 -8.64 21.63
N ARG A 58 -16.76 -9.02 22.85
CA ARG A 58 -17.68 -9.38 23.93
C ARG A 58 -18.39 -8.17 24.56
N ILE A 59 -17.75 -7.01 24.58
CA ILE A 59 -18.34 -5.76 25.14
C ILE A 59 -19.21 -5.06 24.09
N VAL A 60 -18.76 -4.96 22.84
CA VAL A 60 -19.44 -4.21 21.76
C VAL A 60 -20.48 -5.06 21.02
N GLY A 61 -20.29 -6.38 21.02
CA GLY A 61 -21.09 -7.32 20.25
C GLY A 61 -20.53 -7.53 18.83
N ARG A 62 -20.53 -8.80 18.39
CA ARG A 62 -19.93 -9.25 17.12
C ARG A 62 -20.46 -8.49 15.90
N SER A 63 -21.77 -8.26 15.82
CA SER A 63 -22.42 -7.60 14.68
C SER A 63 -22.00 -6.14 14.53
N ARG A 64 -21.93 -5.39 15.65
CA ARG A 64 -21.50 -3.99 15.66
C ARG A 64 -20.01 -3.85 15.35
N TYR A 65 -19.20 -4.76 15.91
CA TYR A 65 -17.78 -4.83 15.61
C TYR A 65 -17.53 -5.07 14.11
N THR A 66 -18.21 -6.04 13.49
CA THR A 66 -18.02 -6.33 12.07
C THR A 66 -18.48 -5.20 11.16
N GLY A 67 -19.54 -4.47 11.53
CA GLY A 67 -19.97 -3.27 10.80
C GLY A 67 -18.91 -2.17 10.86
N ALA A 68 -18.46 -1.82 12.07
CA ALA A 68 -17.45 -0.78 12.26
C ALA A 68 -16.11 -1.12 11.58
N VAL A 69 -15.69 -2.39 11.64
CA VAL A 69 -14.49 -2.84 10.93
C VAL A 69 -14.61 -2.69 9.42
N LYS A 70 -15.79 -2.96 8.86
CA LYS A 70 -16.02 -2.78 7.43
C LYS A 70 -15.89 -1.32 7.02
N ASP A 71 -16.40 -0.40 7.83
CA ASP A 71 -16.27 1.03 7.58
C ASP A 71 -14.82 1.48 7.66
N ILE A 72 -14.08 1.02 8.68
CA ILE A 72 -12.64 1.28 8.82
C ILE A 72 -11.86 0.75 7.61
N TYR A 73 -12.18 -0.47 7.14
CA TYR A 73 -11.55 -1.04 5.95
C TYR A 73 -11.77 -0.17 4.71
N HIS A 74 -12.98 0.35 4.51
CA HIS A 74 -13.28 1.27 3.41
C HIS A 74 -12.59 2.63 3.55
N ILE A 75 -12.49 3.16 4.76
CA ILE A 75 -11.79 4.43 5.04
C ILE A 75 -10.28 4.27 4.76
N LEU A 76 -9.66 3.16 5.19
CA LEU A 76 -8.25 2.88 4.93
C LEU A 76 -7.94 2.65 3.45
N GLN A 77 -8.88 2.14 2.66
CA GLN A 77 -8.72 1.99 1.21
C GLN A 77 -8.77 3.35 0.48
N SER A 78 -9.22 4.42 1.14
CA SER A 78 -9.28 5.74 0.52
C SER A 78 -7.89 6.38 0.44
N PRO A 79 -7.39 6.74 -0.77
CA PRO A 79 -6.10 7.38 -0.93
C PRO A 79 -6.05 8.77 -0.28
N THR A 80 -7.18 9.48 -0.26
CA THR A 80 -7.28 10.82 0.34
C THR A 80 -7.19 10.78 1.86
N PHE A 81 -7.83 9.80 2.50
CA PHE A 81 -7.73 9.62 3.95
C PHE A 81 -6.30 9.27 4.37
N MET A 82 -5.63 8.38 3.64
CA MET A 82 -4.24 8.03 3.93
C MET A 82 -3.27 9.21 3.77
N ALA A 83 -3.49 10.06 2.76
CA ALA A 83 -2.69 11.27 2.59
C ALA A 83 -2.88 12.27 3.75
N GLN A 84 -4.12 12.48 4.20
CA GLN A 84 -4.42 13.36 5.34
C GLN A 84 -3.88 12.79 6.66
N LEU A 85 -4.03 11.49 6.86
CA LEU A 85 -3.47 10.80 8.03
C LEU A 85 -1.94 10.91 8.06
N GLY A 86 -1.29 10.74 6.91
CA GLY A 86 0.16 10.92 6.78
C GLY A 86 0.61 12.34 7.10
N HIS A 87 -0.08 13.35 6.56
CA HIS A 87 0.19 14.75 6.88
C HIS A 87 0.05 15.03 8.38
N GLY A 88 -1.06 14.58 8.99
CA GLY A 88 -1.29 14.74 10.43
C GLY A 88 -0.23 14.02 11.27
N MET A 89 0.20 12.81 10.88
CA MET A 89 1.27 12.09 11.59
C MET A 89 2.60 12.83 11.51
N VAL A 90 2.98 13.32 10.32
CA VAL A 90 4.22 14.08 10.12
C VAL A 90 4.18 15.37 10.93
N GLU A 91 3.07 16.08 10.92
CA GLU A 91 2.85 17.29 11.73
C GLU A 91 3.05 17.00 13.23
N ILE A 92 2.41 15.95 13.75
CA ILE A 92 2.57 15.53 15.15
C ILE A 92 4.04 15.16 15.44
N LEU A 93 4.70 14.43 14.54
CA LEU A 93 6.11 14.05 14.66
C LEU A 93 7.04 15.27 14.68
N VAL A 94 6.82 16.24 13.80
CA VAL A 94 7.58 17.48 13.73
C VAL A 94 7.40 18.28 15.02
N MET A 95 6.16 18.42 15.52
CA MET A 95 5.89 19.06 16.81
C MET A 95 6.58 18.37 18.00
N HIS A 96 6.79 17.05 17.92
CA HIS A 96 7.40 16.26 18.99
C HIS A 96 8.94 16.26 18.93
N LEU A 97 9.52 16.19 17.72
CA LEU A 97 10.99 16.19 17.53
C LEU A 97 11.61 17.57 17.63
N MET A 98 10.90 18.62 17.21
CA MET A 98 11.35 20.01 17.29
C MET A 98 10.24 20.90 17.84
N PRO A 99 10.10 21.00 19.18
CA PRO A 99 9.08 21.84 19.79
C PRO A 99 9.27 23.34 19.49
N GLU A 100 10.44 23.76 18.99
CA GLU A 100 10.73 25.16 18.62
C GLU A 100 10.09 25.62 17.30
N LEU A 101 9.64 24.70 16.44
CA LEU A 101 8.97 25.02 15.17
C LEU A 101 7.44 25.13 15.30
N LYS A 102 6.89 24.83 16.47
CA LYS A 102 5.45 24.98 16.78
C LYS A 102 4.87 26.35 16.41
N PRO A 103 5.49 27.50 16.77
CA PRO A 103 4.91 28.81 16.44
C PRO A 103 4.93 29.14 14.94
N LEU A 104 5.88 28.56 14.18
CA LEU A 104 5.96 28.75 12.72
C LEU A 104 4.88 27.96 11.97
N LEU A 105 4.44 26.83 12.53
CA LEU A 105 3.37 26.03 11.92
C LEU A 105 1.98 26.58 12.24
N GLU A 106 1.79 27.19 13.43
CA GLU A 106 0.57 27.92 13.76
C GLU A 106 0.36 29.17 12.91
N ASP A 107 1.44 29.84 12.48
CA ASP A 107 1.36 31.06 11.65
C ASP A 107 0.99 30.79 10.17
N ILE A 108 1.22 29.56 9.68
CA ILE A 108 0.97 29.16 8.28
C ILE A 108 -0.48 28.64 8.07
N ARG A 109 -1.19 28.30 9.15
CA ARG A 109 -2.55 27.74 9.10
C ARG A 109 -3.63 28.80 8.96
#